data_AF-U2Q180-F1
#
_entry.id   AF-U2Q180-F1
#
_cell.length_a   1.000
_cell.length_b   1.000
_cell.length_c   1.000
_cell.angle_alpha   90.00
_cell.angle_beta   90.00
_cell.angle_gamma   90.00
#
_symmetry.space_group_name_H-M   'P 1'
#
loop_
_entity.id
_entity.type
_entity.pdbx_description
1 polymer ?
#
loop_
_entity_poly.entity_id
_entity_poly.type
_entity_poly.pdbx_seq_one_letter_code
_entity_poly.pdbx_strand_id
1 'polypeptide(L)'
;MLQKDYKVHIPVVKELLNEKYDVLAGIDCIGFKDDSNQKLLQDINSFLEQYYDKIRHKVKEQELKNQLSFTLITKILMGTLGCVPAYDRYFIAGIKNQKVATGNYNLKSIMQLVDFYEKNFARFEPVREKMEVEGMPYPQMKMIDMGFWQVGLELDTNKRIQTAH
;
A
#
# COMPACT_ATOMS: atom_id res chain seq x y z
N MET A 1 -10.64 15.95 4.27
CA MET A 1 -11.26 14.93 3.39
C MET A 1 -12.55 14.38 3.99
N LEU A 2 -12.60 14.06 5.29
CA LEU A 2 -13.83 13.69 6.02
C LEU A 2 -14.97 14.75 6.00
N GLN A 3 -14.68 15.97 5.54
CA GLN A 3 -15.65 17.07 5.44
C GLN A 3 -16.24 17.26 4.02
N LYS A 4 -15.87 16.43 3.04
CA LYS A 4 -16.47 16.46 1.69
C LYS A 4 -17.45 15.31 1.51
N ASP A 5 -18.44 15.56 0.66
CA ASP A 5 -19.30 14.52 0.08
C ASP A 5 -18.43 13.38 -0.44
N TYR A 6 -18.76 12.13 -0.09
CA TYR A 6 -18.07 10.91 -0.53
C TYR A 6 -17.93 10.85 -2.06
N LYS A 7 -18.79 11.56 -2.80
CA LYS A 7 -18.70 11.77 -4.25
C LYS A 7 -17.37 12.34 -4.73
N VAL A 8 -16.56 12.96 -3.85
CA VAL A 8 -15.18 13.38 -4.15
C VAL A 8 -14.28 12.21 -4.56
N HIS A 9 -14.66 10.96 -4.29
CA HIS A 9 -13.90 9.78 -4.69
C HIS A 9 -14.41 9.14 -5.98
N ILE A 10 -15.52 9.61 -6.58
CA ILE A 10 -16.08 9.01 -7.80
C ILE A 10 -15.06 8.93 -8.96
N PRO A 11 -14.30 10.00 -9.28
CA PRO A 11 -13.31 9.90 -10.36
C PRO A 11 -12.20 8.88 -10.07
N VAL A 12 -11.83 8.72 -8.79
CA VAL A 12 -10.86 7.71 -8.37
C VAL A 12 -11.40 6.30 -8.57
N VAL A 13 -12.66 6.06 -8.17
CA VAL A 13 -13.32 4.77 -8.39
C VAL A 13 -13.40 4.45 -9.87
N LYS A 14 -13.78 5.42 -10.71
CA LYS A 14 -13.85 5.23 -12.17
C LYS A 14 -12.49 4.89 -12.79
N GLU A 15 -11.42 5.55 -12.35
CA GLU A 15 -10.08 5.24 -12.85
C GLU A 15 -9.62 3.85 -12.40
N LEU A 16 -9.85 3.49 -11.12
CA LEU A 16 -9.48 2.18 -10.59
C LEU A 16 -10.22 1.01 -11.26
N LEU A 17 -11.43 1.23 -11.78
CA LEU A 17 -12.23 0.24 -12.50
C LEU A 17 -11.87 0.14 -13.99
N ASN A 18 -10.85 0.86 -14.46
CA ASN A 18 -10.38 0.73 -15.83
C ASN A 18 -9.68 -0.64 -16.00
N GLU A 19 -10.14 -1.43 -16.99
CA GLU A 19 -9.64 -2.78 -17.28
C GLU A 19 -8.11 -2.85 -17.46
N LYS A 20 -7.46 -1.75 -17.86
CA LYS A 20 -5.99 -1.71 -17.95
C LYS A 20 -5.29 -1.99 -16.62
N TYR A 21 -5.96 -1.82 -15.48
CA TYR A 21 -5.42 -2.09 -14.15
C TYR A 21 -5.84 -3.44 -13.57
N ASP A 22 -6.62 -4.25 -14.29
CA ASP A 22 -7.07 -5.56 -13.81
C ASP A 22 -5.90 -6.46 -13.45
N VAL A 23 -4.79 -6.37 -14.19
CA VAL A 23 -3.54 -7.09 -13.92
C VAL A 23 -2.90 -6.72 -12.59
N LEU A 24 -3.23 -5.57 -12.01
CA LEU A 24 -2.75 -5.17 -10.69
C LEU A 24 -3.63 -5.72 -9.57
N ALA A 25 -4.89 -6.09 -9.85
CA ALA A 25 -5.80 -6.60 -8.83
C ALA A 25 -5.30 -7.94 -8.27
N GLY A 26 -4.88 -7.93 -7.01
CA GLY A 26 -4.33 -9.10 -6.33
C GLY A 26 -3.01 -9.61 -6.92
N ILE A 27 -2.31 -8.80 -7.72
CA ILE A 27 -1.07 -9.19 -8.41
C ILE A 27 -0.06 -9.88 -7.48
N ASP A 28 0.47 -11.01 -7.94
CA ASP A 28 1.55 -11.71 -7.25
C ASP A 28 2.87 -10.94 -7.36
N CYS A 29 3.75 -11.13 -6.38
CA CYS A 29 5.08 -10.52 -6.32
C CYS A 29 5.89 -10.78 -7.60
N ILE A 30 5.78 -11.96 -8.21
CA ILE A 30 6.47 -12.26 -9.47
C ILE A 30 5.93 -11.42 -10.63
N GLY A 31 4.63 -11.06 -10.62
CA GLY A 31 4.01 -10.22 -11.63
C GLY A 31 4.61 -8.81 -11.68
N PHE A 32 5.13 -8.30 -10.55
CA PHE A 32 5.84 -7.02 -10.54
C PHE A 32 7.21 -7.04 -11.21
N LYS A 33 7.77 -8.22 -11.55
CA LYS A 33 8.99 -8.29 -12.35
C LYS A 33 8.76 -7.92 -13.82
N ASP A 34 7.51 -7.86 -14.26
CA ASP A 34 7.15 -7.32 -15.57
C ASP A 34 7.13 -5.78 -15.53
N ASP A 35 7.99 -5.16 -16.34
CA ASP A 35 8.08 -3.70 -16.47
C ASP A 35 6.75 -3.05 -16.90
N SER A 36 5.88 -3.76 -17.62
CA SER A 36 4.56 -3.26 -18.01
C SER A 36 3.65 -3.07 -16.79
N ASN A 37 3.67 -4.02 -15.84
CA ASN A 37 2.93 -3.92 -14.58
C ASN A 37 3.49 -2.80 -13.69
N GLN A 38 4.80 -2.61 -13.68
CA GLN A 38 5.44 -1.50 -12.96
C GLN A 38 5.00 -0.13 -13.53
N LYS A 39 4.90 -0.01 -14.86
CA LYS A 39 4.40 1.19 -15.53
C LYS A 39 2.93 1.46 -15.20
N LEU A 40 2.08 0.41 -15.17
CA LEU A 40 0.68 0.55 -14.75
C LEU A 40 0.56 1.00 -13.30
N LEU A 41 1.39 0.48 -12.39
CA LEU A 41 1.45 0.94 -11.00
C LEU A 41 1.87 2.42 -10.92
N GLN A 42 2.85 2.85 -11.71
CA GLN A 42 3.26 4.25 -11.78
C GLN A 42 2.15 5.16 -12.36
N ASP A 43 1.42 4.69 -13.37
CA ASP A 43 0.30 5.40 -13.99
C ASP A 43 -0.82 5.67 -12.97
N ILE A 44 -1.30 4.64 -12.28
CA ILE A 44 -2.36 4.83 -11.27
C ILE A 44 -1.89 5.70 -10.09
N ASN A 45 -0.63 5.58 -9.66
CA ASN A 45 -0.06 6.45 -8.63
C ASN A 45 -0.06 7.92 -9.08
N SER A 46 0.37 8.18 -10.32
CA SER A 46 0.44 9.52 -10.89
C SER A 46 -0.95 10.14 -11.00
N PHE A 47 -1.94 9.36 -11.43
CA PHE A 47 -3.33 9.80 -11.45
C PHE A 47 -3.84 10.16 -10.05
N LEU A 48 -3.65 9.26 -9.07
CA LEU A 48 -4.14 9.48 -7.69
C LEU A 48 -3.48 10.70 -7.07
N GLU A 49 -2.16 10.85 -7.23
CA GLU A 49 -1.41 12.01 -6.75
C GLU A 49 -1.95 13.31 -7.34
N GLN A 50 -2.04 13.41 -8.67
CA GLN A 50 -2.56 14.60 -9.34
C GLN A 50 -4.02 14.90 -8.96
N TYR A 51 -4.86 13.88 -8.84
CA TYR A 51 -6.27 14.05 -8.51
C TYR A 51 -6.46 14.59 -7.09
N TYR A 52 -5.81 13.96 -6.11
CA TYR A 52 -5.93 14.39 -4.72
C TYR A 52 -5.22 15.72 -4.45
N ASP A 53 -4.15 16.03 -5.18
CA ASP A 53 -3.47 17.31 -5.06
C ASP A 53 -4.41 18.46 -5.47
N LYS A 54 -5.08 18.31 -6.63
CA LYS A 54 -6.13 19.22 -7.09
C LYS A 54 -7.25 19.38 -6.07
N ILE A 55 -7.71 18.31 -5.43
CA ILE A 55 -8.74 18.39 -4.40
C ILE A 55 -8.25 19.19 -3.20
N ARG A 56 -7.01 18.95 -2.78
CA ARG A 56 -6.44 19.54 -1.57
C ARG A 56 -6.26 21.05 -1.74
N HIS A 57 -5.80 21.50 -2.91
CA HIS A 57 -5.72 22.93 -3.25
C HIS A 57 -7.09 23.62 -3.28
N LYS A 58 -8.15 22.91 -3.71
CA LYS A 58 -9.53 23.43 -3.64
C LYS A 58 -10.11 23.51 -2.22
N VAL A 59 -9.45 22.91 -1.23
CA VAL A 59 -9.95 22.79 0.16
C VAL A 59 -9.19 23.69 1.13
N LYS A 60 -7.94 24.02 0.85
CA LYS A 60 -7.15 24.92 1.68
C LYS A 60 -6.63 26.08 0.84
N GLU A 61 -7.03 27.30 1.20
CA GLU A 61 -6.49 28.56 0.67
C GLU A 61 -5.04 28.83 1.10
N GLN A 62 -4.34 27.83 1.65
CA GLN A 62 -2.99 27.94 2.20
C GLN A 62 -2.08 26.92 1.54
N GLU A 63 -0.85 27.33 1.22
CA GLU A 63 0.19 26.45 0.70
C GLU A 63 0.43 25.26 1.65
N LEU A 64 0.33 24.08 1.09
CA LEU A 64 0.42 22.83 1.82
C LEU A 64 1.86 22.38 1.90
N LYS A 65 2.53 22.69 3.01
CA LYS A 65 3.93 22.30 3.27
C LYS A 65 4.20 20.79 3.25
N ASN A 66 3.18 19.95 3.40
CA ASN A 66 3.36 18.50 3.45
C ASN A 66 3.06 17.90 2.09
N GLN A 67 3.98 17.14 1.52
CA GLN A 67 3.72 16.26 0.37
C GLN A 67 2.45 15.44 0.61
N LEU A 68 1.69 15.16 -0.46
CA LEU A 68 0.55 14.26 -0.41
C LEU A 68 1.04 12.97 0.26
N SER A 69 0.46 12.60 1.40
CA SER A 69 1.01 11.47 2.12
C SER A 69 0.73 10.25 1.26
N PHE A 70 1.78 9.65 0.69
CA PHE A 70 1.71 8.35 0.01
C PHE A 70 0.92 7.32 0.82
N THR A 71 0.82 7.50 2.15
CA THR A 71 -0.14 6.80 3.02
C THR A 71 -1.57 6.74 2.47
N LEU A 72 -2.15 7.84 1.97
CA LEU A 72 -3.51 7.81 1.43
C LEU A 72 -3.58 7.01 0.12
N ILE A 73 -2.66 7.29 -0.80
CA ILE A 73 -2.59 6.62 -2.11
C ILE A 73 -2.42 5.11 -1.91
N THR A 74 -1.44 4.71 -1.10
CA THR A 74 -1.18 3.29 -0.80
C THR A 74 -2.32 2.63 -0.04
N LYS A 75 -3.05 3.33 0.84
CA LYS A 75 -4.27 2.79 1.47
C LYS A 75 -5.39 2.56 0.48
N ILE A 76 -5.57 3.45 -0.49
CA ILE A 76 -6.55 3.26 -1.57
C ILE A 76 -6.15 2.02 -2.37
N LEU A 77 -4.92 1.97 -2.87
CA LEU A 77 -4.43 0.85 -3.68
C LEU A 77 -4.46 -0.49 -2.92
N MET A 78 -4.10 -0.51 -1.63
CA MET A 78 -4.19 -1.69 -0.78
C MET A 78 -5.65 -2.13 -0.59
N GLY A 79 -6.54 -1.18 -0.31
CA GLY A 79 -7.96 -1.44 -0.07
C GLY A 79 -8.72 -1.89 -1.31
N THR A 80 -8.40 -1.35 -2.49
CA THR A 80 -9.13 -1.60 -3.74
C THR A 80 -8.49 -2.71 -4.57
N LEU A 81 -7.22 -2.57 -4.94
CA LEU A 81 -6.52 -3.52 -5.81
C LEU A 81 -5.72 -4.55 -5.02
N GLY A 82 -5.35 -4.27 -3.76
CA GLY A 82 -4.48 -5.15 -2.98
C GLY A 82 -3.06 -5.29 -3.56
N CYS A 83 -2.66 -4.38 -4.46
CA CYS A 83 -1.43 -4.48 -5.24
C CYS A 83 -0.19 -3.94 -4.53
N VAL A 84 -0.36 -3.17 -3.46
CA VAL A 84 0.72 -2.64 -2.62
C VAL A 84 0.27 -2.61 -1.17
N PRO A 85 1.20 -2.71 -0.19
CA PRO A 85 0.89 -2.45 1.21
C PRO A 85 0.49 -1.00 1.47
N ALA A 86 -0.23 -0.75 2.56
CA ALA A 86 -0.48 0.59 3.06
C ALA A 86 0.76 1.11 3.78
N TYR A 87 1.45 2.11 3.20
CA TYR A 87 2.65 2.72 3.80
C TYR A 87 2.29 3.66 4.95
N ASP A 88 1.60 3.14 5.96
CA ASP A 88 1.33 3.83 7.20
C ASP A 88 2.48 3.68 8.22
N ARG A 89 2.32 4.32 9.38
CA ARG A 89 3.37 4.35 10.40
C ARG A 89 3.78 2.97 10.90
N TYR A 90 2.86 2.00 10.98
CA TYR A 90 3.14 0.68 11.53
C TYR A 90 3.78 -0.20 10.48
N PHE A 91 3.24 -0.23 9.26
CA PHE A 91 3.90 -0.93 8.16
C PHE A 91 5.33 -0.42 7.95
N ILE A 92 5.52 0.90 7.89
CA ILE A 92 6.84 1.54 7.75
C ILE A 92 7.78 1.15 8.91
N ALA A 93 7.28 1.15 10.15
CA ALA A 93 8.07 0.74 11.30
C ALA A 93 8.50 -0.73 11.21
N GLY A 94 7.60 -1.62 10.79
CA GLY A 94 7.86 -3.04 10.61
C GLY A 94 8.95 -3.32 9.56
N ILE A 95 8.81 -2.79 8.35
CA ILE A 95 9.80 -3.02 7.28
C ILE A 95 11.17 -2.43 7.60
N LYS A 96 11.22 -1.30 8.34
CA LYS A 96 12.48 -0.71 8.81
C LYS A 96 13.13 -1.57 9.89
N ASN A 97 12.34 -2.02 10.87
CA ASN A 97 12.83 -2.86 11.96
C ASN A 97 13.42 -4.19 11.43
N GLN A 98 12.74 -4.79 10.46
CA GLN A 98 13.17 -6.03 9.80
C GLN A 98 14.19 -5.81 8.68
N LYS A 99 14.66 -4.56 8.47
CA LYS A 99 15.65 -4.17 7.46
C LYS A 99 15.30 -4.60 6.03
N VAL A 100 14.01 -4.66 5.71
CA VAL A 100 13.52 -5.03 4.38
C VAL A 100 13.58 -3.85 3.42
N ALA A 101 13.12 -2.68 3.86
CA ALA A 101 13.11 -1.46 3.07
C ALA A 101 13.27 -0.22 3.94
N THR A 102 13.60 0.91 3.32
CA THR A 102 13.83 2.18 4.01
C THR A 102 12.55 2.89 4.43
N GLY A 103 11.38 2.39 4.03
CA GLY A 103 10.07 2.96 4.37
C GLY A 103 9.58 4.08 3.46
N ASN A 104 10.34 4.45 2.44
CA ASN A 104 9.89 5.40 1.43
C ASN A 104 9.13 4.65 0.33
N TYR A 105 7.88 5.02 0.09
CA TYR A 105 7.10 4.44 -1.00
C TYR A 105 7.68 4.86 -2.36
N ASN A 106 8.06 3.87 -3.16
CA ASN A 106 8.47 3.99 -4.56
C ASN A 106 8.62 2.57 -5.12
N LEU A 107 8.84 2.48 -6.43
CA LEU A 107 9.01 1.21 -7.14
C LEU A 107 10.17 0.37 -6.56
N LYS A 108 11.29 0.99 -6.18
CA LYS A 108 12.41 0.27 -5.54
C LYS A 108 11.96 -0.40 -4.23
N SER A 109 11.18 0.29 -3.41
CA SER A 109 10.63 -0.27 -2.18
C SER A 109 9.66 -1.43 -2.48
N ILE A 110 8.85 -1.36 -3.54
CA ILE A 110 8.01 -2.49 -3.98
C ILE A 110 8.86 -3.69 -4.38
N MET A 111 9.91 -3.50 -5.16
CA MET A 111 10.81 -4.60 -5.54
C MET A 111 11.54 -5.23 -4.35
N GLN A 112 11.89 -4.43 -3.32
CA GLN A 112 12.44 -4.99 -2.08
C GLN A 112 11.43 -5.88 -1.34
N LEU A 113 10.14 -5.57 -1.39
CA LEU A 113 9.08 -6.41 -0.82
C LEU A 113 8.87 -7.68 -1.65
N VAL A 114 8.93 -7.58 -2.98
CA VAL A 114 8.92 -8.73 -3.90
C VAL A 114 10.05 -9.69 -3.56
N ASP A 115 11.29 -9.18 -3.49
CA ASP A 115 12.47 -9.98 -3.14
C ASP A 115 12.33 -10.63 -1.75
N PHE A 116 11.78 -9.90 -0.79
CA PHE A 116 11.53 -10.43 0.56
C PHE A 116 10.52 -11.57 0.54
N TYR A 117 9.43 -11.41 -0.21
CA TYR A 117 8.39 -12.43 -0.33
C TYR A 117 8.94 -13.70 -0.97
N GLU A 118 9.62 -13.58 -2.11
CA GLU A 118 10.17 -14.73 -2.84
C GLU A 118 11.20 -15.49 -2.00
N LYS A 119 12.08 -14.79 -1.28
CA LYS A 119 13.04 -15.42 -0.34
C LYS A 119 12.36 -16.22 0.76
N ASN A 120 11.12 -15.90 1.10
CA ASN A 120 10.34 -16.53 2.16
C ASN A 120 9.11 -17.29 1.62
N PHE A 121 9.03 -17.53 0.32
CA PHE A 121 7.86 -18.10 -0.36
C PHE A 121 7.37 -19.38 0.30
N ALA A 122 8.28 -20.33 0.57
CA ALA A 122 7.97 -21.61 1.19
C ALA A 122 7.39 -21.50 2.62
N ARG A 123 7.57 -20.37 3.29
CA ARG A 123 6.99 -20.10 4.61
C ARG A 123 5.65 -19.37 4.49
N PHE A 124 5.52 -18.51 3.49
CA PHE A 124 4.36 -17.64 3.29
C PHE A 124 3.19 -18.35 2.62
N GLU A 125 3.43 -19.08 1.53
CA GLU A 125 2.36 -19.66 0.72
C GLU A 125 1.49 -20.68 1.48
N PRO A 126 2.04 -21.63 2.27
CA PRO A 126 1.19 -22.59 2.99
C PRO A 126 0.24 -21.95 4.01
N VAL A 127 0.51 -20.70 4.41
CA VAL A 127 -0.36 -19.91 5.27
C VAL A 127 -1.35 -19.09 4.43
N ARG A 128 -0.86 -18.42 3.37
CA ARG A 128 -1.68 -17.61 2.47
C ARG A 128 -2.75 -18.43 1.74
N GLU A 129 -2.42 -19.63 1.30
CA GLU A 129 -3.35 -20.53 0.59
C GLU A 129 -4.57 -20.93 1.45
N LYS A 130 -4.46 -20.80 2.78
CA LYS A 130 -5.57 -21.03 3.71
C LYS A 130 -6.41 -19.78 3.95
N MET A 131 -6.04 -18.65 3.34
CA MET A 131 -6.72 -17.37 3.46
C MET A 131 -7.46 -17.07 2.16
N GLU A 132 -8.77 -16.94 2.26
CA GLU A 132 -9.65 -16.61 1.15
C GLU A 132 -10.66 -15.56 1.61
N VAL A 133 -11.03 -14.65 0.71
CA VAL A 133 -12.06 -13.64 0.93
C VAL A 133 -12.97 -13.65 -0.28
N GLU A 134 -14.25 -13.98 -0.07
CA GLU A 134 -15.27 -13.98 -1.13
C GLU A 134 -14.88 -14.79 -2.39
N GLY A 135 -14.33 -16.00 -2.23
CA GLY A 135 -13.91 -16.82 -3.39
C GLY A 135 -12.51 -16.50 -3.92
N MET A 136 -11.85 -15.44 -3.43
CA MET A 136 -10.58 -14.96 -3.97
C MET A 136 -9.42 -15.27 -3.02
N PRO A 137 -8.29 -15.79 -3.55
CA PRO A 137 -7.07 -15.98 -2.76
C PRO A 137 -6.61 -14.67 -2.13
N TYR A 138 -6.13 -14.74 -0.89
CA TYR A 138 -5.61 -13.54 -0.23
C TYR A 138 -4.35 -13.02 -0.96
N PRO A 139 -4.28 -11.74 -1.36
CA PRO A 139 -3.14 -11.20 -2.11
C PRO A 139 -1.81 -11.28 -1.35
N GLN A 140 -0.72 -11.58 -2.05
CA GLN A 140 0.63 -11.64 -1.46
C GLN A 140 1.02 -10.31 -0.79
N MET A 141 0.75 -9.19 -1.45
CA MET A 141 1.03 -7.84 -0.90
C MET A 141 0.19 -7.51 0.34
N LYS A 142 -1.05 -8.02 0.45
CA LYS A 142 -1.85 -7.87 1.67
C LYS A 142 -1.31 -8.71 2.83
N MET A 143 -0.71 -9.87 2.55
CA MET A 143 -0.06 -10.66 3.59
C MET A 143 1.21 -9.96 4.11
N ILE A 144 2.00 -9.37 3.21
CA ILE A 144 3.15 -8.52 3.56
C ILE A 144 2.70 -7.34 4.42
N ASP A 145 1.64 -6.65 4.00
CA ASP A 145 1.04 -5.52 4.73
C ASP A 145 0.71 -5.91 6.17
N MET A 146 -0.13 -6.94 6.34
CA MET A 146 -0.57 -7.42 7.64
C MET A 146 0.59 -7.86 8.53
N GLY A 147 1.55 -8.61 7.98
CA GLY A 147 2.69 -9.12 8.73
C GLY A 147 3.59 -8.00 9.26
N PHE A 148 3.97 -7.04 8.42
CA PHE A 148 4.81 -5.92 8.87
C PHE A 148 4.05 -4.90 9.70
N TRP A 149 2.76 -4.71 9.44
CA TRP A 149 1.91 -3.87 10.28
C TRP A 149 1.86 -4.41 11.72
N GLN A 150 1.70 -5.72 11.90
CA GLN A 150 1.71 -6.36 13.21
C GLN A 150 3.04 -6.13 13.95
N VAL A 151 4.18 -6.33 13.27
CA VAL A 151 5.50 -6.02 13.83
C VAL A 151 5.58 -4.55 14.25
N GLY A 152 5.10 -3.63 13.41
CA GLY A 152 5.06 -2.20 13.72
C GLY A 152 4.21 -1.85 14.94
N LEU A 153 3.05 -2.50 15.09
CA LEU A 153 2.14 -2.31 16.23
C LEU A 153 2.78 -2.80 17.54
N GLU A 154 3.42 -3.97 17.52
CA GLU A 154 4.10 -4.54 18.69
C GLU A 154 5.25 -3.64 19.16
N LEU A 155 6.02 -3.08 18.22
CA LEU A 155 7.09 -2.13 18.53
C LEU A 155 6.58 -0.85 19.21
N ASP A 156 5.43 -0.33 18.78
CA ASP A 156 4.81 0.85 19.40
C ASP A 156 4.27 0.52 20.80
N THR A 157 3.64 -0.64 20.96
CA THR A 157 3.11 -1.12 22.25
C THR A 157 4.24 -1.31 23.27
N ASN A 158 5.34 -1.96 22.89
CA ASN A 158 6.49 -2.19 23.78
C ASN A 158 7.17 -0.89 24.23
N LYS A 159 7.25 0.11 23.35
CA LYS A 159 7.77 1.44 23.73
C LYS A 159 6.90 2.11 24.78
N ARG A 160 5.57 2.05 24.63
CA ARG A 160 4.63 2.67 25.58
C ARG A 160 4.73 2.04 26.98
N ILE A 161 4.92 0.71 27.05
CA ILE A 161 5.13 0.01 28.32
C ILE A 161 6.44 0.48 28.97
N GLN A 162 7.53 0.60 28.22
CA GLN A 162 8.82 1.08 28.75
C GLN A 162 8.78 2.53 29.24
N THR A 163 7.97 3.39 28.65
CA THR A 163 7.82 4.80 29.08
C THR A 163 6.84 5.00 30.24
N ALA A 164 6.09 3.97 30.63
CA ALA A 164 5.12 4.02 31.72
C ALA A 164 5.70 3.57 33.07
N HIS A 165 6.96 3.12 33.08
CA HIS A 165 7.77 2.77 34.26
C HIS A 165 8.89 3.79 34.44
#